data_AF-A0A533V7B1-F1
#
_entry.id   AF-A0A533V7B1-F1
#
_cell.length_a   1.000
_cell.length_b   1.000
_cell.length_c   1.000
_cell.angle_alpha   90.00
_cell.angle_beta   90.00
_cell.angle_gamma   90.00
#
_symmetry.space_group_name_H-M   'P 1'
#
loop_
_entity.id
_entity.type
_entity.pdbx_description
1 polymer ?
#
loop_
_entity_poly.entity_id
_entity_poly.type
_entity_poly.pdbx_seq_one_letter_code
_entity_poly.pdbx_strand_id
1 'polypeptide(L)' 'KSLVELMDVAYWPQGKAICLFFGPTPIGNKDEIKPYSPVNVIGKILATDKKFLKDVKGGTKVTFRLTK' A
#
# COMPACT_ATOMS: atom_id res chain seq x y z
N LYS A 1 6.11 10.50 4.09
CA LYS A 1 5.34 11.32 3.14
C LYS A 1 3.89 11.45 3.60
N SER A 2 3.25 12.59 3.35
CA SER A 2 1.84 12.88 3.67
C SER A 2 0.87 12.43 2.56
N LEU A 3 1.37 12.31 1.33
CA LEU A 3 0.68 11.73 0.18
C LEU A 3 1.57 10.67 -0.46
N VAL A 4 0.95 9.66 -1.05
CA VAL A 4 1.63 8.56 -1.76
C VAL A 4 1.02 8.41 -3.14
N GLU A 5 1.75 7.77 -4.04
CA GLU A 5 1.28 7.51 -5.39
C GLU A 5 0.57 6.16 -5.50
N LEU A 6 -0.19 6.00 -6.58
CA LEU A 6 -0.74 4.70 -6.92
C LEU A 6 0.42 3.71 -7.15
N MET A 7 0.29 2.53 -6.54
CA MET A 7 1.27 1.44 -6.50
C MET A 7 2.47 1.65 -5.57
N ASP A 8 2.50 2.71 -4.74
CA ASP A 8 3.54 2.82 -3.73
C ASP A 8 3.46 1.68 -2.69
N VAL A 9 4.63 1.19 -2.29
CA VAL A 9 4.81 0.33 -1.13
C VAL A 9 5.45 1.17 -0.04
N ALA A 10 4.85 1.21 1.14
CA ALA A 10 5.37 1.97 2.26
C ALA A 10 5.43 1.16 3.54
N TYR A 11 6.35 1.52 4.42
CA TYR A 11 6.33 1.09 5.81
C TYR A 11 5.61 2.14 6.66
N TRP A 12 4.65 1.70 7.47
CA TRP A 12 3.94 2.53 8.44
C TRP A 12 4.52 2.28 9.86
N PRO A 13 5.30 3.22 10.41
CA PRO A 13 6.02 2.98 11.66
C PRO A 13 5.10 2.79 12.87
N GLN A 14 3.99 3.52 12.95
CA GLN A 14 3.09 3.46 14.11
C GLN A 14 2.39 2.11 14.22
N GLY A 15 1.97 1.53 13.09
CA GLY A 15 1.33 0.21 13.05
C GLY A 15 2.29 -0.96 12.85
N LYS A 16 3.60 -0.71 12.70
CA LYS A 16 4.61 -1.72 12.33
C LYS A 16 4.17 -2.57 11.13
N ALA A 17 3.64 -1.91 10.11
CA ALA A 17 2.95 -2.56 8.99
C ALA A 17 3.54 -2.17 7.64
N ILE A 18 3.42 -3.07 6.67
CA ILE A 18 3.66 -2.77 5.26
C ILE A 18 2.33 -2.39 4.62
N CYS A 19 2.31 -1.24 3.96
CA CYS A 19 1.16 -0.69 3.25
C CYS A 19 1.37 -0.84 1.74
N LEU A 20 0.37 -1.41 1.07
CA LEU A 20 0.30 -1.51 -0.39
C LEU A 20 -0.79 -0.55 -0.88
N PHE A 21 -0.41 0.51 -1.57
CA PHE A 21 -1.36 1.51 -2.05
C PHE A 21 -1.84 1.20 -3.46
N PHE A 22 -3.01 0.56 -3.60
CA PHE A 22 -3.56 0.15 -4.90
C PHE A 22 -4.84 0.91 -5.31
N GLY A 23 -5.18 1.99 -4.59
CA GLY A 23 -6.36 2.82 -4.86
C GLY A 23 -6.52 3.96 -3.84
N PRO A 24 -7.57 4.78 -3.98
CA PRO A 24 -7.87 5.86 -3.05
C PRO A 24 -8.18 5.33 -1.64
N THR A 25 -7.78 6.09 -0.63
CA THR A 25 -8.11 5.80 0.78
C THR A 25 -9.32 6.62 1.21
N PRO A 26 -10.09 6.18 2.23
CA PRO A 26 -11.28 6.91 2.70
C PRO A 26 -11.01 8.35 3.22
N ILE A 27 -9.75 8.68 3.49
CA ILE A 27 -9.33 9.94 4.13
C ILE A 27 -8.77 10.94 3.09
N GLY A 28 -8.46 10.48 1.88
CA GLY A 28 -7.98 11.33 0.80
C GLY A 28 -9.11 12.16 0.17
N ASN A 29 -8.75 13.33 -0.38
CA ASN A 29 -9.64 14.03 -1.30
C ASN A 29 -9.80 13.22 -2.60
N LYS A 30 -10.74 13.66 -3.46
CA LYS A 30 -10.87 13.11 -4.81
C LYS A 30 -9.49 13.19 -5.50
N ASP A 31 -9.01 12.03 -5.94
CA ASP A 31 -7.71 11.83 -6.62
C ASP A 31 -6.46 11.78 -5.72
N GLU A 32 -6.59 11.85 -4.39
CA GLU A 32 -5.47 11.69 -3.45
C GLU A 32 -5.46 10.32 -2.77
N ILE A 33 -4.28 9.70 -2.69
CA ILE A 33 -4.05 8.54 -1.84
C ILE A 33 -3.37 9.02 -0.56
N LYS A 34 -4.16 9.13 0.52
CA LYS A 34 -3.70 9.67 1.79
C LYS A 34 -3.60 8.58 2.86
N PRO A 35 -2.40 8.25 3.35
CA PRO A 35 -2.28 7.37 4.51
C PRO A 35 -2.86 8.04 5.76
N TYR A 36 -3.28 7.24 6.74
CA TYR A 36 -3.83 7.75 8.01
C TYR A 36 -2.83 8.65 8.76
N SER A 37 -1.54 8.30 8.74
CA SER A 37 -0.43 9.11 9.27
C SER A 37 0.78 9.02 8.33
N PRO A 38 1.85 9.79 8.55
CA PRO A 38 3.06 9.71 7.72
C PRO A 38 3.62 8.29 7.62
N VAL A 39 3.96 7.89 6.37
CA VAL A 39 4.59 6.60 6.04
C VAL A 39 5.91 6.81 5.30
N ASN A 40 6.77 5.81 5.30
CA ASN A 40 8.03 5.80 4.56
C ASN A 40 7.85 4.98 3.29
N VAL A 41 7.89 5.61 2.11
CA VAL A 41 7.84 4.89 0.83
C VAL A 41 9.15 4.12 0.66
N ILE A 42 9.06 2.81 0.46
CA ILE A 42 10.19 1.87 0.36
C ILE A 42 10.28 1.16 -0.99
N GLY A 43 9.28 1.34 -1.86
CA GLY A 43 9.28 0.72 -3.17
C GLY A 43 7.99 0.95 -3.93
N LYS A 44 7.83 0.23 -5.04
CA LYS A 44 6.63 0.27 -5.89
C LYS A 44 6.22 -1.14 -6.30
N ILE A 45 4.91 -1.37 -6.39
CA ILE A 45 4.35 -2.62 -6.89
C ILE A 45 4.56 -2.66 -8.40
N LEU A 46 5.39 -3.59 -8.87
CA LEU A 46 5.73 -3.73 -10.30
C LEU A 46 4.72 -4.58 -11.07
N ALA A 47 3.89 -5.36 -10.37
CA ALA A 47 2.90 -6.23 -11.00
C ALA A 47 1.86 -5.39 -11.77
N THR A 48 1.67 -5.71 -13.04
CA THR A 48 0.73 -5.03 -13.94
C THR A 48 -0.73 -5.39 -13.65
N ASP A 49 -1.00 -6.56 -13.06
CA ASP A 49 -2.35 -6.94 -12.68
C ASP A 49 -2.69 -6.49 -11.26
N LYS A 50 -3.54 -5.47 -11.16
CA LYS A 50 -4.04 -4.92 -9.89
C LYS A 50 -5.16 -5.75 -9.27
N LYS A 51 -5.78 -6.66 -10.03
CA LYS A 51 -7.03 -7.32 -9.62
C LYS A 51 -6.83 -8.15 -8.36
N PHE A 52 -5.70 -8.86 -8.26
CA PHE A 52 -5.48 -9.78 -7.14
C PHE A 52 -5.53 -9.07 -5.78
N LEU A 53 -5.00 -7.84 -5.65
CA LEU A 53 -4.99 -7.10 -4.38
C LEU A 53 -6.38 -6.69 -3.91
N LYS A 54 -7.32 -6.45 -4.84
CA LYS A 54 -8.72 -6.13 -4.50
C LYS A 54 -9.48 -7.34 -3.98
N ASP A 55 -9.07 -8.54 -4.39
CA ASP A 55 -9.72 -9.79 -4.03
C ASP A 55 -9.21 -10.38 -2.70
N VAL A 56 -8.11 -9.83 -2.14
CA VAL A 56 -7.56 -10.26 -0.84
C VAL A 56 -8.48 -9.81 0.30
N LYS A 57 -9.08 -10.79 0.98
CA LYS A 57 -9.91 -10.55 2.17
C LYS A 57 -9.05 -10.33 3.42
N GLY A 58 -9.61 -9.59 4.39
CA GLY A 58 -9.00 -9.46 5.72
C GLY A 58 -8.76 -10.81 6.38
N GLY A 59 -7.62 -10.97 7.04
CA GLY A 59 -7.20 -12.24 7.67
C GLY A 59 -6.48 -13.21 6.73
N THR A 60 -6.36 -12.90 5.43
CA THR A 60 -5.52 -13.67 4.51
C THR A 60 -4.06 -13.65 4.97
N LYS A 61 -3.45 -14.83 5.09
CA LYS A 61 -2.01 -14.94 5.40
C LYS A 61 -1.19 -14.54 4.17
N VAL A 62 -0.21 -13.66 4.37
CA VAL A 62 0.67 -13.15 3.32
C VAL A 62 2.13 -13.44 3.70
N THR A 63 2.93 -13.82 2.71
CA THR A 63 4.38 -14.08 2.87
C THR A 63 5.15 -13.21 1.89
N PHE A 64 6.14 -12.48 2.39
CA PHE A 64 7.09 -11.74 1.56
C PHE A 64 8.30 -12.64 1.27
N ARG A 65 8.73 -12.68 0.01
CA ARG A 65 9.94 -13.39 -0.42
C ARG A 65 10.80 -12.45 -1.24
N LEU A 66 12.10 -12.48 -0.99
CA LEU A 66 13.07 -11.84 -1.87
C LEU A 66 13.24 -12.73 -3.09
N THR A 67 12.98 -12.19 -4.27
CA THR A 67 13.42 -12.79 -5.52
C THR A 67 14.94 -12.68 -5.60
N LYS A 68 15.61 -13.82 -5.80
CA LYS A 68 17.04 -13.88 -6.11
C LYS A 68 17.31 -13.30 -7.48
#